data_AF-A0A960F045-F1
#
_entry.id   AF-A0A960F045-F1
#
_cell.length_a   1.000
_cell.length_b   1.000
_cell.length_c   1.000
_cell.angle_alpha   90.00
_cell.angle_beta   90.00
_cell.angle_gamma   90.00
#
_symmetry.space_group_name_H-M   'P 1'
#
loop_
_entity.id
_entity.type
_entity.pdbx_description
1 polymer ?
#
loop_
_entity_poly.entity_id
_entity_poly.type
_entity_poly.pdbx_seq_one_letter_code
_entity_poly.pdbx_strand_id
1 'polypeptide(L)' 'MAYAFPALDGSAPTTQQFDQAPEFGIDPAKRYTATMETSLGTIVIALDAVNAPNTVNNFVFLAGYHYYDGV' A
#
# COMPACT_ATOMS: atom_id res chain seq x y z
N MET A 1 15.17 -8.84 -7.13
CA MET A 1 15.75 -7.47 -7.23
C MET A 1 14.94 -6.60 -6.29
N ALA A 2 15.55 -5.65 -5.59
CA ALA A 2 14.78 -4.76 -4.71
C ALA A 2 13.73 -3.99 -5.54
N TYR A 3 12.47 -4.10 -5.15
CA TYR A 3 11.36 -3.37 -5.77
C TYR A 3 11.32 -1.96 -5.21
N ALA A 4 11.23 -0.97 -6.09
CA ALA A 4 11.08 0.43 -5.69
C ALA A 4 9.69 0.67 -5.09
N PHE A 5 9.55 1.70 -4.28
CA PHE A 5 8.27 2.14 -3.74
C PHE A 5 7.43 2.69 -4.90
N PRO A 6 6.21 2.19 -5.11
CA PRO A 6 5.43 2.54 -6.28
C PRO A 6 4.93 3.98 -6.19
N ALA A 7 4.71 4.61 -7.34
CA ALA A 7 3.91 5.82 -7.40
C ALA A 7 2.47 5.49 -6.96
N LEU A 8 1.93 6.26 -6.02
CA LEU A 8 0.58 6.05 -5.48
C LEU A 8 -0.53 6.64 -6.38
N ASP A 9 -0.25 6.76 -7.68
CA ASP A 9 -1.17 7.24 -8.71
C ASP A 9 -1.84 6.10 -9.49
N GLY A 10 -1.58 4.84 -9.10
CA GLY A 10 -2.12 3.64 -9.73
C GLY A 10 -1.40 3.20 -11.01
N SER A 11 -0.32 3.88 -11.41
CA SER A 11 0.44 3.56 -12.63
C SER A 11 1.35 2.34 -12.51
N ALA A 12 1.59 1.86 -11.29
CA ALA A 12 2.45 0.70 -11.06
C ALA A 12 1.82 -0.59 -11.62
N PRO A 13 2.62 -1.55 -12.13
CA PRO A 13 2.11 -2.81 -12.62
C PRO A 13 1.60 -3.71 -11.49
N THR A 14 0.60 -4.54 -11.76
CA THR A 14 0.15 -5.55 -10.79
C THR A 14 1.28 -6.53 -10.44
N THR A 15 1.64 -6.61 -9.16
CA THR A 15 2.68 -7.51 -8.65
C THR A 15 2.25 -8.14 -7.33
N GLN A 16 2.17 -9.47 -7.31
CA GLN A 16 1.75 -10.25 -6.13
C GLN A 16 2.86 -11.12 -5.53
N GLN A 17 4.08 -11.02 -6.05
CA GLN A 17 5.24 -11.77 -5.56
C GLN A 17 6.40 -10.82 -5.34
N PHE A 18 6.96 -10.85 -4.14
CA PHE A 18 8.10 -10.05 -3.71
C PHE A 18 9.11 -10.99 -3.03
N ASP A 19 10.40 -10.84 -3.36
CA ASP A 19 11.49 -11.67 -2.85
C ASP A 19 12.11 -11.10 -1.57
N GLN A 20 11.78 -9.85 -1.21
CA GLN A 20 12.34 -9.11 -0.09
C GLN A 20 11.30 -8.17 0.54
N ALA A 21 11.62 -7.69 1.75
CA ALA A 21 10.82 -6.66 2.42
C ALA A 21 10.83 -5.35 1.60
N PRO A 22 9.73 -4.57 1.63
CA PRO A 22 9.63 -3.32 0.90
C PRO A 22 10.55 -2.24 1.46
N GLU A 23 10.99 -1.33 0.60
CA GLU A 23 11.67 -0.12 1.07
C GLU A 23 10.72 0.80 1.83
N PHE A 24 11.29 1.66 2.70
CA PHE A 24 10.51 2.62 3.46
C PHE A 24 10.27 3.89 2.64
N GLY A 25 9.07 4.06 2.09
CA GLY A 25 8.73 5.15 1.16
C GLY A 25 7.63 6.09 1.64
N ILE A 26 6.97 5.80 2.76
CA ILE A 26 5.98 6.71 3.36
C ILE A 26 6.65 7.78 4.24
N ASP A 27 5.90 8.83 4.54
CA ASP A 27 6.22 9.86 5.52
C ASP A 27 5.29 9.69 6.74
N PRO A 28 5.79 9.19 7.89
CA PRO A 28 4.97 8.95 9.09
C PRO A 28 4.24 10.18 9.64
N ALA A 29 4.66 11.40 9.26
CA ALA A 29 3.99 12.63 9.68
C ALA A 29 2.75 12.97 8.85
N LYS A 30 2.54 12.28 7.72
CA LYS A 30 1.40 12.47 6.83
C LYS A 30 0.23 11.55 7.18
N ARG A 31 -0.95 11.94 6.73
CA ARG A 31 -2.15 11.11 6.80
C ARG A 31 -2.29 10.28 5.53
N TYR A 32 -2.54 8.99 5.70
CA TYR A 32 -2.79 8.06 4.61
C TYR A 32 -4.19 7.50 4.75
N THR A 33 -4.89 7.41 3.62
CA THR A 33 -6.18 6.73 3.50
C THR A 33 -6.10 5.73 2.37
N ALA A 34 -6.64 4.55 2.58
CA ALA A 34 -6.79 3.54 1.54
C ALA A 34 -8.28 3.36 1.23
N THR A 35 -8.60 3.40 -0.05
CA THR A 35 -9.95 3.11 -0.55
C THR A 35 -9.95 1.68 -1.08
N MET A 36 -10.80 0.85 -0.51
CA MET A 36 -10.97 -0.55 -0.92
C MET A 36 -12.36 -0.70 -1.53
N GLU A 37 -12.40 -1.02 -2.82
CA GLU A 37 -13.62 -1.35 -3.53
C GLU A 37 -13.90 -2.84 -3.35
N THR A 38 -15.08 -3.15 -2.80
CA THR A 38 -15.52 -4.53 -2.59
C THR A 38 -16.83 -4.76 -3.33
N SER A 39 -17.22 -6.04 -3.47
CA SER A 39 -18.53 -6.41 -4.03
C SER A 39 -19.73 -5.89 -3.22
N LEU A 40 -19.51 -5.49 -1.96
CA LEU A 40 -20.54 -4.96 -1.07
C LEU A 40 -20.44 -3.44 -0.88
N GLY A 41 -19.58 -2.76 -1.64
CA GLY A 41 -19.38 -1.32 -1.61
C GLY A 41 -17.97 -0.90 -1.22
N THR A 42 -17.78 0.42 -1.15
CA THR A 42 -16.48 1.04 -0.90
C THR A 42 -16.22 1.23 0.59
N ILE A 43 -15.04 0.83 1.03
CA ILE A 43 -14.55 1.05 2.40
C ILE A 43 -13.39 2.04 2.33
N VAL A 44 -13.42 3.06 3.19
CA VAL A 44 -12.30 4.01 3.34
C VAL A 44 -11.64 3.75 4.69
N ILE A 45 -10.35 3.41 4.66
CA ILE A 45 -9.54 3.02 5.82
C ILE A 45 -8.55 4.14 6.10
N ALA A 46 -8.60 4.74 7.29
CA ALA A 46 -7.56 5.64 7.77
C ALA A 46 -6.40 4.83 8.35
N LEU A 47 -5.18 5.09 7.88
CA LEU A 47 -3.98 4.36 8.29
C LEU A 47 -3.19 5.14 9.34
N ASP A 48 -2.82 4.47 10.43
CA ASP A 48 -2.09 5.07 11.56
C ASP A 48 -0.57 4.99 11.36
N ALA A 49 -0.04 5.87 10.52
CA ALA A 49 1.39 5.92 10.21
C ALA A 49 2.24 6.41 11.40
N VAL A 50 1.63 7.08 12.37
CA VAL A 50 2.32 7.61 13.56
C VAL A 50 2.66 6.48 14.51
N ASN A 51 1.68 5.62 14.83
CA ASN A 51 1.88 4.53 15.78
C ASN A 51 2.37 3.24 15.12
N ALA A 52 2.10 3.02 13.84
CA ALA A 52 2.45 1.80 13.11
C ALA A 52 3.13 2.05 11.74
N PRO A 53 4.25 2.82 11.69
CA PRO A 53 4.87 3.24 10.44
C PRO A 53 5.29 2.08 9.53
N ASN A 54 5.86 1.02 10.10
CA ASN A 54 6.31 -0.14 9.31
C ASN A 54 5.14 -0.91 8.69
N THR A 55 4.03 -1.06 9.44
CA THR A 55 2.83 -1.75 8.97
C THR A 55 2.13 -0.94 7.89
N VAL A 56 2.00 0.38 8.09
CA VAL A 56 1.45 1.28 7.07
C VAL A 56 2.33 1.29 5.83
N ASN A 57 3.66 1.32 5.97
CA ASN A 57 4.57 1.27 4.83
C ASN A 57 4.36 -0.01 4.02
N ASN A 58 4.32 -1.17 4.68
CA ASN A 58 4.07 -2.45 4.02
C ASN A 58 2.71 -2.47 3.30
N PHE A 59 1.66 -2.02 3.98
CA PHE A 59 0.32 -2.01 3.39
C PHE A 59 0.23 -1.08 2.17
N VAL A 60 0.76 0.14 2.27
CA VAL A 60 0.75 1.12 1.16
C VAL A 60 1.58 0.61 -0.01
N PHE A 61 2.75 0.00 0.25
CA PHE A 61 3.58 -0.60 -0.79
C PHE A 61 2.84 -1.71 -1.55
N LEU A 62 2.23 -2.66 -0.84
CA LEU A 62 1.50 -3.77 -1.45
C LEU A 62 0.27 -3.29 -2.22
N ALA A 63 -0.51 -2.37 -1.63
CA ALA A 63 -1.67 -1.78 -2.28
C ALA A 63 -1.27 -1.00 -3.54
N GLY A 64 -0.16 -0.27 -3.51
CA GLY A 64 0.36 0.46 -4.68
C GLY A 64 0.74 -0.46 -5.85
N TYR A 65 1.08 -1.72 -5.56
CA TYR A 65 1.33 -2.76 -6.57
C TYR A 65 0.10 -3.61 -6.91
N HIS A 66 -1.11 -3.16 -6.55
CA HIS A 66 -2.38 -3.87 -6.81
C HIS A 66 -2.40 -5.29 -6.20
N TYR A 67 -1.68 -5.51 -5.10
CA TYR A 67 -1.51 -6.84 -4.51
C TYR A 67 -2.86 -7.45 -4.07
N TYR A 68 -3.75 -6.62 -3.54
CA TYR A 68 -5.03 -7.05 -2.98
C TYR A 68 -6.16 -7.15 -4.01
N ASP A 69 -5.90 -6.79 -5.26
CA ASP A 69 -6.92 -6.80 -6.30
C ASP A 69 -7.30 -8.24 -6.68
N GLY A 70 -8.59 -8.51 -6.72
CA GLY A 70 -9.13 -9.83 -7.07
C GLY A 70 -9.06 -10.88 -5.95
N VAL A 71 -8.76 -10.47 -4.72
CA VAL A 71 -8.92 -11.29 -3.50
C VAL A 71 -10.39 -11.29 -3.05
#